data_AF-A0A949DZY9-F1
#
_entry.id   AF-A0A949DZY9-F1
#
_cell.length_a   1.000
_cell.length_b   1.000
_cell.length_c   1.000
_cell.angle_alpha   90.00
_cell.angle_beta   90.00
_cell.angle_gamma   90.00
#
_symmetry.space_group_name_H-M   'P 1'
#
loop_
_entity.id
_entity.type
_entity.pdbx_description
1 polymer ?
#
loop_
_entity_poly.entity_id
_entity_poly.type
_entity_poly.pdbx_seq_one_letter_code
_entity_poly.pdbx_strand_id
1 'polypeptide(L)'
;MAQLSFISGLPAHLNNLNLILIILIFILSLVNLNTAMWWAVGAGFLLDIFSFMPFGAYSVCLFLTIAIANFLLVNFFTDRSLYSFLALTGLATVIYEFFLTFWGWPASLSSGFWIEKISQLGFNLLAVLLIFYLVHYISNRLKPVFLVRR
;
A
#
# COMPACT_ATOMS: atom_id res chain seq x y z
N MET A 1 10.70 15.85 -10.14
CA MET A 1 11.95 15.37 -10.79
C MET A 1 12.89 14.62 -9.83
N ALA A 2 13.03 14.99 -8.55
CA ALA A 2 13.91 14.25 -7.63
C ALA A 2 13.45 12.79 -7.34
N GLN A 3 12.14 12.55 -7.14
CA GLN A 3 11.65 11.20 -6.82
C GLN A 3 11.65 10.26 -8.04
N LEU A 4 11.40 10.79 -9.24
CA LEU A 4 11.48 10.05 -10.50
C LEU A 4 12.92 9.60 -10.83
N SER A 5 13.94 10.34 -10.40
CA SER A 5 15.35 9.99 -10.67
C SER A 5 15.91 8.92 -9.74
N PHE A 6 15.44 8.82 -8.50
CA PHE A 6 15.85 7.74 -7.59
C PHE A 6 15.11 6.43 -7.88
N ILE A 7 13.85 6.51 -8.35
CA ILE A 7 13.01 5.35 -8.67
C ILE A 7 13.37 4.72 -10.03
N SER A 8 13.83 5.52 -11.00
CA SER A 8 14.26 5.00 -12.32
C SER A 8 15.67 4.38 -12.33
N GLY A 9 16.48 4.62 -11.29
CA GLY A 9 17.78 3.97 -11.07
C GLY A 9 17.72 2.71 -10.20
N LEU A 10 16.55 2.39 -9.64
CA LEU A 10 16.32 1.16 -8.88
C LEU A 10 16.08 0.00 -9.86
N PRO A 11 16.59 -1.22 -9.58
CA PRO A 11 16.36 -2.41 -10.40
C PRO A 11 14.86 -2.53 -10.73
N ALA A 12 14.52 -2.96 -11.95
CA ALA A 12 13.14 -2.98 -12.47
C ALA A 12 12.09 -3.55 -11.49
N HIS A 13 12.50 -4.47 -10.61
CA HIS A 13 11.67 -5.09 -9.58
C HIS A 13 11.31 -4.17 -8.39
N LEU A 14 12.16 -3.19 -8.05
CA LEU A 14 11.94 -2.23 -6.97
C LEU A 14 11.22 -0.95 -7.44
N ASN A 15 11.20 -0.68 -8.75
CA ASN A 15 10.41 0.41 -9.35
C ASN A 15 8.89 0.22 -9.12
N ASN A 16 8.46 -1.03 -8.95
CA ASN A 16 7.04 -1.38 -8.76
C ASN A 16 6.62 -1.48 -7.28
N LEU A 17 7.50 -1.14 -6.33
CA LEU A 17 7.16 -1.10 -4.91
C LEU A 17 6.14 -0.01 -4.64
N ASN A 18 4.96 -0.41 -4.15
CA ASN A 18 3.87 0.51 -3.90
C ASN A 18 3.92 1.04 -2.46
N LEU A 19 4.99 1.79 -2.17
CA LEU A 19 5.25 2.34 -0.83
C LEU A 19 4.09 3.23 -0.33
N ILE A 20 3.45 3.96 -1.25
CA ILE A 20 2.29 4.81 -0.94
C ILE A 20 1.14 3.96 -0.39
N LEU A 21 0.82 2.85 -1.07
CA LEU A 21 -0.22 1.92 -0.64
C LEU A 21 0.12 1.28 0.71
N ILE A 22 1.37 0.88 0.93
CA ILE A 22 1.82 0.32 2.21
C ILE A 22 1.64 1.33 3.34
N ILE A 23 2.09 2.57 3.16
CA ILE A 23 1.95 3.65 4.14
C ILE A 23 0.47 3.92 4.44
N LEU A 24 -0.38 3.96 3.41
CA LEU A 24 -1.82 4.18 3.57
C LEU A 24 -2.50 3.08 4.40
N ILE A 25 -2.11 1.82 4.21
CA ILE A 25 -2.63 0.69 4.99
C ILE A 25 -2.14 0.76 6.45
N PHE A 26 -0.89 1.19 6.67
CA PHE A 26 -0.40 1.47 8.02
C PHE A 26 -1.21 2.58 8.70
N ILE A 27 -1.48 3.69 8.00
CA ILE A 27 -2.32 4.79 8.53
C ILE A 27 -3.73 4.28 8.84
N LEU A 28 -4.32 3.48 7.95
CA LEU A 28 -5.64 2.87 8.13
C LEU A 28 -5.69 1.99 9.39
N SER A 29 -4.64 1.20 9.62
CA SER A 29 -4.57 0.28 10.77
C SER A 29 -4.26 0.96 12.10
N LEU A 30 -3.42 2.01 12.08
CA LEU A 30 -2.94 2.68 13.30
C LEU A 30 -3.83 3.84 13.74
N VAL A 31 -4.41 4.58 12.80
CA VAL A 31 -5.16 5.81 13.09
C VAL A 31 -6.65 5.55 12.95
N ASN A 32 -7.22 5.79 11.76
CA ASN A 32 -8.65 5.66 11.46
C ASN A 32 -8.87 5.68 9.93
N LEU A 33 -10.05 5.23 9.49
CA LEU A 33 -10.45 5.29 8.07
C LEU A 33 -10.48 6.73 7.52
N ASN A 34 -11.04 7.68 8.28
CA ASN A 34 -11.21 9.04 7.78
C ASN A 34 -9.84 9.68 7.42
N THR A 35 -8.84 9.54 8.29
CA THR A 35 -7.49 10.03 8.00
C THR A 35 -6.85 9.29 6.83
N ALA A 36 -6.99 7.96 6.76
CA ALA A 36 -6.46 7.18 5.63
C ALA A 36 -7.07 7.61 4.28
N MET A 37 -8.37 7.91 4.24
CA MET A 37 -9.05 8.39 3.02
C MET A 37 -8.53 9.76 2.57
N TRP A 38 -8.39 10.71 3.48
CA TRP A 38 -7.81 12.03 3.15
C TRP A 38 -6.39 11.90 2.61
N TRP A 39 -5.57 11.04 3.23
CA TRP A 39 -4.22 10.75 2.73
C TRP A 39 -4.25 10.03 1.38
N ALA A 40 -5.22 9.15 1.11
CA ALA A 40 -5.37 8.50 -0.18
C ALA A 40 -5.62 9.50 -1.31
N VAL A 41 -6.55 10.43 -1.07
CA VAL A 41 -6.89 11.47 -2.04
C VAL A 41 -5.69 12.41 -2.25
N GLY A 42 -5.02 12.84 -1.17
CA GLY A 42 -3.83 13.68 -1.28
C GLY A 42 -2.67 13.00 -2.03
N ALA A 43 -2.37 11.75 -1.69
CA ALA A 43 -1.33 10.98 -2.36
C ALA A 43 -1.69 10.66 -3.81
N GLY A 44 -2.94 10.30 -4.08
CA GLY A 44 -3.45 10.06 -5.43
C GLY A 44 -3.40 11.32 -6.29
N PHE A 45 -3.74 12.47 -5.74
CA PHE A 45 -3.67 13.75 -6.44
C PHE A 45 -2.23 14.12 -6.78
N LEU A 46 -1.29 13.88 -5.86
CA LEU A 46 0.13 14.04 -6.16
C LEU A 46 0.58 13.12 -7.29
N LEU A 47 0.17 11.85 -7.27
CA LEU A 47 0.48 10.91 -8.35
C LEU A 47 -0.14 11.34 -9.68
N ASP A 48 -1.38 11.83 -9.67
CA ASP A 48 -2.09 12.30 -10.85
C ASP A 48 -1.33 13.47 -11.53
N ILE A 49 -0.75 14.41 -10.75
CA ILE A 49 0.07 15.51 -11.30
C ILE A 49 1.33 15.01 -12.02
N PHE A 50 1.93 13.91 -11.54
CA PHE A 50 3.16 13.37 -12.08
C PHE A 50 2.95 12.25 -13.11
N SER A 51 1.69 11.88 -13.39
CA SER A 51 1.36 10.78 -14.29
C SER A 51 0.81 11.26 -15.63
N PHE A 52 0.96 10.42 -16.65
CA PHE A 52 0.34 10.63 -17.97
C PHE A 52 -1.10 10.06 -18.05
N MET A 53 -1.64 9.55 -16.95
CA MET A 53 -3.01 9.03 -16.89
C MET A 53 -4.03 10.17 -16.78
N PRO A 54 -5.31 9.92 -17.12
CA PRO A 54 -6.38 10.88 -16.89
C PRO A 54 -6.39 11.35 -15.43
N PHE A 55 -6.44 12.67 -15.26
CA PHE A 55 -6.39 13.31 -13.96
C PHE A 55 -7.50 12.78 -13.04
N GLY A 56 -7.10 12.27 -11.87
CA GLY A 56 -8.01 11.67 -10.89
C GLY A 56 -8.03 10.13 -10.92
N ALA A 57 -7.41 9.47 -11.89
CA ALA A 57 -7.39 8.01 -11.97
C ALA A 57 -6.70 7.40 -10.74
N TYR A 58 -5.52 7.90 -10.35
CA TYR A 58 -4.81 7.39 -9.17
C TYR A 58 -5.55 7.72 -7.87
N SER A 59 -6.13 8.92 -7.77
CA SER A 59 -6.98 9.32 -6.64
C SER A 59 -8.15 8.38 -6.43
N VAL A 60 -8.91 8.07 -7.49
CA VAL A 60 -10.06 7.16 -7.43
C VAL A 60 -9.62 5.73 -7.11
N CYS A 61 -8.53 5.24 -7.73
CA CYS A 61 -8.01 3.90 -7.48
C CYS A 61 -7.58 3.72 -6.02
N LEU A 62 -6.82 4.66 -5.46
CA LEU A 62 -6.38 4.60 -4.06
C LEU A 62 -7.55 4.72 -3.09
N PHE A 63 -8.49 5.62 -3.37
CA PHE A 63 -9.70 5.77 -2.56
C PHE A 63 -10.51 4.47 -2.49
N LEU A 64 -10.80 3.86 -3.65
CA LEU A 64 -11.51 2.58 -3.72
C LEU A 64 -10.75 1.46 -3.02
N THR A 65 -9.43 1.39 -3.24
CA THR A 65 -8.58 0.39 -2.60
C THR A 65 -8.64 0.48 -1.08
N ILE A 66 -8.57 1.69 -0.50
CA ILE A 66 -8.66 1.88 0.95
C ILE A 66 -10.07 1.59 1.47
N ALA A 67 -11.11 2.00 0.75
CA ALA A 67 -12.48 1.70 1.14
C ALA A 67 -12.71 0.19 1.23
N ILE A 68 -12.25 -0.57 0.22
CA ILE A 68 -12.32 -2.03 0.22
C ILE A 68 -11.42 -2.62 1.31
N ALA A 69 -10.18 -2.15 1.46
CA ALA A 69 -9.28 -2.60 2.52
C ALA A 69 -9.91 -2.41 3.92
N ASN A 70 -10.55 -1.28 4.18
CA ASN A 70 -11.25 -1.08 5.45
C ASN A 70 -12.43 -2.04 5.62
N PHE A 71 -13.21 -2.27 4.57
CA PHE A 71 -14.29 -3.26 4.62
C PHE A 71 -13.75 -4.66 4.97
N LEU A 72 -12.61 -5.06 4.40
CA LEU A 72 -11.94 -6.32 4.74
C LEU A 72 -11.42 -6.31 6.18
N LEU A 73 -10.82 -5.20 6.62
CA LEU A 73 -10.28 -5.06 7.96
C LEU A 73 -11.39 -5.24 9.00
N VAL A 74 -12.52 -4.55 8.84
CA VAL A 74 -13.64 -4.57 9.80
C VAL A 74 -14.40 -5.90 9.77
N ASN A 75 -14.58 -6.54 8.61
CA ASN A 75 -15.40 -7.77 8.50
C ASN A 75 -14.62 -9.08 8.63
N PHE A 76 -13.37 -9.15 8.16
CA PHE A 76 -12.59 -10.39 8.13
C PHE A 76 -11.45 -10.41 9.14
N PHE A 77 -10.85 -9.25 9.44
CA PHE A 77 -9.63 -9.16 10.24
C PHE A 77 -9.90 -8.49 11.59
N THR A 78 -10.71 -9.15 12.41
CA THR A 78 -11.05 -8.71 13.77
C THR A 78 -9.81 -8.62 14.66
N ASP A 79 -8.82 -9.49 14.44
CA ASP A 79 -7.55 -9.45 15.15
C ASP A 79 -6.52 -8.60 14.39
N ARG A 80 -5.94 -7.61 15.07
CA ARG A 80 -4.80 -6.79 14.59
C ARG A 80 -3.48 -7.58 14.61
N SER A 81 -3.50 -8.78 14.05
CA SER A 81 -2.36 -9.68 13.94
C SER A 81 -1.50 -9.34 12.71
N LEU A 82 -0.25 -9.81 12.72
CA LEU A 82 0.68 -9.66 11.59
C LEU A 82 0.09 -10.31 10.32
N TYR A 83 -0.54 -11.47 10.46
CA TYR A 83 -1.18 -12.20 9.35
C TYR A 83 -2.29 -11.38 8.70
N SER A 84 -3.13 -10.73 9.51
CA SER A 84 -4.17 -9.82 9.03
C SER A 84 -3.59 -8.67 8.21
N PHE A 85 -2.47 -8.10 8.67
CA PHE A 85 -1.82 -6.99 8.00
C PHE A 85 -1.18 -7.39 6.66
N LEU A 86 -0.53 -8.56 6.61
CA LEU A 86 0.03 -9.13 5.38
C LEU A 86 -1.07 -9.45 4.37
N ALA A 87 -2.13 -10.12 4.80
CA ALA A 87 -3.26 -10.48 3.94
C ALA A 87 -3.96 -9.22 3.41
N LEU A 88 -4.17 -8.22 4.26
CA LEU A 88 -4.76 -6.94 3.87
C LEU A 88 -3.91 -6.22 2.83
N THR A 89 -2.59 -6.17 3.02
CA THR A 89 -1.70 -5.49 2.07
C THR A 89 -1.59 -6.25 0.75
N GLY A 90 -1.53 -7.58 0.79
CA GLY A 90 -1.58 -8.41 -0.41
C GLY A 90 -2.85 -8.15 -1.21
N LEU A 91 -4.02 -8.19 -0.57
CA LEU A 91 -5.30 -7.96 -1.23
C LEU A 91 -5.44 -6.53 -1.74
N ALA A 92 -5.06 -5.52 -0.95
CA ALA A 92 -5.07 -4.13 -1.40
C ALA A 92 -4.15 -3.91 -2.61
N THR A 93 -2.98 -4.56 -2.65
CA THR A 93 -2.08 -4.51 -3.81
C THR A 93 -2.75 -5.10 -5.04
N VAL A 94 -3.37 -6.28 -4.92
CA VAL A 94 -4.08 -6.92 -6.04
C VAL A 94 -5.23 -6.05 -6.53
N ILE A 95 -6.02 -5.48 -5.62
CA ILE A 95 -7.16 -4.61 -5.94
C ILE A 95 -6.67 -3.35 -6.68
N TYR A 96 -5.62 -2.71 -6.18
CA TYR A 96 -5.06 -1.51 -6.78
C TYR A 96 -4.55 -1.77 -8.21
N GLU A 97 -3.79 -2.85 -8.39
CA GLU A 97 -3.27 -3.27 -9.70
C GLU A 97 -4.39 -3.63 -10.67
N PHE A 98 -5.46 -4.25 -10.18
CA PHE A 98 -6.65 -4.54 -10.98
C PHE A 98 -7.31 -3.27 -11.49
N PHE A 99 -7.50 -2.26 -10.62
CA PHE A 99 -8.06 -0.97 -11.02
C PHE A 99 -7.16 -0.20 -12.00
N LEU A 100 -5.84 -0.22 -11.80
CA LEU A 100 -4.91 0.39 -12.74
C LEU A 100 -4.92 -0.29 -14.11
N THR A 101 -4.96 -1.62 -14.14
CA THR A 101 -5.05 -2.38 -15.40
C THR A 101 -6.36 -2.09 -16.13
N PHE A 102 -7.45 -1.87 -15.39
CA PHE A 102 -8.74 -1.48 -15.96
C PHE A 102 -8.71 -0.08 -16.60
N TRP A 103 -8.03 0.88 -16.00
CA TRP A 103 -7.89 2.25 -16.53
C TRP A 103 -6.82 2.40 -17.62
N GLY A 104 -5.79 1.55 -17.60
CA GLY A 104 -4.54 1.72 -18.35
C GLY A 104 -4.44 1.10 -19.75
N TRP A 105 -5.54 0.68 -20.39
CA TRP A 105 -5.55 -0.01 -21.71
C TRP A 105 -5.05 -1.49 -21.63
N PRO A 106 -5.32 -2.39 -22.61
CA PRO A 106 -5.30 -3.83 -22.38
C PRO A 106 -3.89 -4.32 -22.13
N ALA A 107 -3.67 -4.85 -20.92
CA ALA A 107 -2.51 -5.66 -20.64
C ALA A 107 -2.43 -6.80 -21.66
N SER A 108 -1.36 -6.85 -22.44
CA SER A 108 -1.04 -8.05 -23.20
C SER A 108 -0.87 -9.19 -22.19
N LEU A 109 -1.73 -10.21 -22.27
CA LEU A 109 -1.71 -11.40 -21.40
C LEU A 109 -0.51 -12.31 -21.72
N SER A 110 0.69 -11.75 -21.76
CA SER A 110 1.93 -12.49 -21.96
C SER A 110 2.34 -13.19 -20.67
N SER A 111 3.13 -14.26 -20.79
CA SER A 111 3.72 -14.94 -19.62
C SER A 111 4.60 -14.01 -18.77
N GLY A 112 5.23 -13.01 -19.39
CA GLY A 112 6.03 -11.99 -18.69
C GLY A 112 5.21 -11.11 -17.75
N PHE A 113 3.97 -10.76 -18.13
CA PHE A 113 3.08 -9.95 -17.30
C PHE A 113 2.81 -10.60 -15.93
N TRP A 114 2.51 -11.90 -15.91
CA TRP A 114 2.24 -12.63 -14.67
C TRP A 114 3.45 -12.72 -13.75
N ILE A 115 4.65 -12.93 -14.31
CA ILE A 115 5.90 -13.02 -13.54
C ILE A 115 6.21 -11.67 -12.89
N GLU A 116 6.04 -10.56 -13.61
CA GLU A 116 6.23 -9.22 -13.06
C GLU A 116 5.24 -8.90 -11.94
N LYS A 117 3.96 -9.25 -12.11
CA LYS A 117 2.92 -9.01 -11.07
C LYS A 117 3.14 -9.86 -9.82
N ILE A 118 3.50 -11.13 -9.97
CA ILE A 118 3.81 -12.01 -8.83
C ILE A 118 5.07 -11.50 -8.10
N SER A 119 6.10 -11.09 -8.85
CA SER A 119 7.32 -10.52 -8.28
C SER A 119 7.02 -9.24 -7.49
N GLN A 120 6.25 -8.32 -8.07
CA GLN A 120 5.81 -7.08 -7.43
C GLN A 120 5.05 -7.34 -6.12
N LEU A 121 4.10 -8.28 -6.15
CA LEU A 121 3.35 -8.67 -4.96
C LEU A 121 4.27 -9.24 -3.87
N GLY A 122 5.22 -10.10 -4.26
CA GLY A 122 6.24 -10.64 -3.34
C GLY A 122 7.07 -9.55 -2.68
N PHE A 123 7.56 -8.57 -3.45
CA PHE A 123 8.32 -7.44 -2.91
C PHE A 123 7.48 -6.53 -2.01
N ASN A 124 6.21 -6.26 -2.35
CA ASN A 124 5.32 -5.49 -1.47
C ASN A 124 5.08 -6.21 -0.15
N LEU A 125 4.84 -7.52 -0.16
CA LEU A 125 4.69 -8.32 1.06
C LEU A 125 5.96 -8.31 1.92
N LEU A 126 7.13 -8.42 1.30
CA LEU A 126 8.42 -8.38 1.99
C LEU A 126 8.65 -7.00 2.62
N ALA A 127 8.38 -5.92 1.89
CA ALA A 127 8.47 -4.55 2.39
C ALA A 127 7.54 -4.32 3.59
N VAL A 128 6.30 -4.82 3.52
CA VAL A 128 5.34 -4.78 4.63
C VAL A 128 5.86 -5.51 5.85
N LEU A 129 6.43 -6.71 5.66
CA LEU A 129 6.99 -7.50 6.76
C LEU A 129 8.13 -6.72 7.45
N LEU A 130 9.03 -6.11 6.67
CA LEU A 130 10.12 -5.28 7.20
C LEU A 130 9.60 -4.05 7.97
N ILE A 131 8.64 -3.31 7.40
CA ILE A 131 8.07 -2.13 8.05
C ILE A 131 7.30 -2.55 9.32
N PHE A 132 6.53 -3.63 9.27
CA PHE A 132 5.82 -4.14 10.44
C PHE A 132 6.79 -4.50 11.55
N TYR A 133 7.89 -5.20 11.23
CA TYR A 133 8.90 -5.55 12.21
C TYR A 133 9.58 -4.30 12.80
N LEU A 134 9.91 -3.31 11.98
CA LEU A 134 10.43 -2.01 12.44
C LEU A 134 9.46 -1.30 13.39
N VAL A 135 8.19 -1.19 13.00
CA VAL A 135 7.13 -0.55 13.81
C VAL A 135 6.92 -1.33 15.10
N HIS A 136 6.89 -2.67 15.06
CA HIS A 136 6.75 -3.51 16.24
C HIS A 136 7.95 -3.37 17.18
N TYR A 137 9.16 -3.32 16.65
CA TYR A 137 10.39 -3.10 17.42
C TYR A 137 10.36 -1.73 18.13
N ILE A 138 9.97 -0.67 17.41
CA ILE A 138 9.84 0.68 17.98
C ILE A 138 8.71 0.72 19.01
N SER A 139 7.54 0.14 18.71
CA SER A 139 6.38 0.12 19.60
C SER A 139 6.67 -0.65 20.90
N ASN A 140 7.32 -1.82 20.82
CA ASN A 140 7.72 -2.57 22.01
C ASN A 140 8.81 -1.85 22.82
N ARG A 141 9.66 -1.03 22.19
CA ARG A 141 10.60 -0.14 22.89
C ARG A 141 9.92 1.04 23.57
N LEU A 142 8.72 1.45 23.14
CA LEU A 142 7.94 2.55 23.73
C LEU A 142 6.96 2.09 24.83
N LYS A 143 6.56 0.81 24.83
CA LYS A 143 5.75 0.20 25.89
C LYS A 143 6.37 0.11 27.31
N PRO A 144 7.70 0.10 27.55
CA PRO A 144 8.21 -0.11 28.92
C PRO A 144 8.12 1.14 29.81
N VAL A 145 7.73 2.32 29.28
CA VAL A 145 7.84 3.58 30.04
C VAL A 145 6.54 3.96 30.77
N PHE A 146 5.39 3.34 30.46
CA PHE A 146 4.10 3.65 31.12
C PHE A 146 3.64 2.63 32.17
N LEU A 147 4.52 1.74 32.64
CA LEU A 147 4.31 0.96 33.86
C LEU A 147 5.10 1.55 35.04
N VAL A 148 4.81 2.81 35.39
CA VAL A 148 5.22 3.38 36.67
C VAL A 148 4.00 3.95 37.39
N ARG A 149 3.51 3.15 38.35
CA ARG A 149 2.72 3.45 39.55
C ARG A 149 1.69 4.59 39.50
N ARG A 150 0.42 4.22 39.70
CA ARG A 150 -0.26 4.39 41.00
C ARG A 150 -1.47 3.49 41.11
#